data_AF-A0A3D6B5U8-F1
#
_entry.id   AF-A0A3D6B5U8-F1
#
_cell.length_a   1.000
_cell.length_b   1.000
_cell.length_c   1.000
_cell.angle_alpha   90.00
_cell.angle_beta   90.00
_cell.angle_gamma   90.00
#
_symmetry.space_group_name_H-M   'P 1'
#
loop_
_entity.id
_entity.type
_entity.pdbx_description
1 polymer ?
#
loop_
_entity_poly.entity_id
_entity_poly.type
_entity_poly.pdbx_seq_one_letter_code
_entity_poly.pdbx_strand_id
1 'polypeptide(L)' 'MIPFLNAVLKTDTIIDIDYRDVEQWGLSPEDRKVFYDVYCYTLDGNDFIVEMQKREQKYYRDRCIFYSS' A
#
# COMPACT_ATOMS: atom_id res chain seq x y z
N MET A 1 -4.13 -11.12 0.95
CA MET A 1 -3.71 -9.70 0.89
C MET A 1 -4.11 -9.03 -0.43
N ILE A 2 -3.84 -9.64 -1.59
CA ILE A 2 -4.25 -9.11 -2.90
C ILE A 2 -5.76 -8.76 -2.99
N PRO A 3 -6.70 -9.59 -2.51
CA PRO A 3 -8.13 -9.23 -2.56
C PRO A 3 -8.47 -7.95 -1.81
N PHE A 4 -7.76 -7.67 -0.72
CA PHE A 4 -7.93 -6.44 0.05
C PHE A 4 -7.44 -5.22 -0.71
N LEU A 5 -6.26 -5.30 -1.34
CA LEU A 5 -5.73 -4.21 -2.17
C LEU A 5 -6.65 -3.90 -3.34
N ASN A 6 -7.15 -4.93 -4.04
CA ASN A 6 -8.13 -4.77 -5.11
C ASN A 6 -9.43 -4.12 -4.62
N ALA A 7 -9.91 -4.47 -3.41
CA ALA A 7 -11.11 -3.87 -2.84
C ALA A 7 -10.93 -2.39 -2.45
N VAL A 8 -9.74 -2.00 -2.00
CA VAL A 8 -9.45 -0.65 -1.50
C VAL A 8 -9.06 0.31 -2.62
N LEU A 9 -8.17 -0.10 -3.52
CA LEU A 9 -7.53 0.79 -4.51
C LEU A 9 -8.43 1.06 -5.71
N LYS A 10 -9.41 0.18 -6.01
CA LYS A 10 -10.35 0.33 -7.12
C LYS A 10 -9.67 0.74 -8.45
N THR A 11 -8.50 0.16 -8.69
CA THR A 11 -7.66 0.38 -9.87
C THR A 11 -7.63 -0.90 -10.71
N ASP A 12 -6.63 -1.04 -11.57
CA ASP A 12 -6.40 -2.22 -12.38
C ASP A 12 -6.28 -3.47 -11.49
N THR A 13 -6.74 -4.61 -12.01
CA THR A 13 -6.82 -5.85 -11.22
C THR A 13 -5.42 -6.36 -10.93
N ILE A 14 -5.02 -6.29 -9.66
CA ILE A 14 -3.75 -6.81 -9.17
C ILE A 14 -3.81 -8.34 -9.19
N ILE A 15 -2.86 -8.95 -9.88
CA ILE A 15 -2.73 -10.42 -10.00
C ILE A 15 -1.54 -10.96 -9.18
N ASP A 16 -0.53 -10.12 -8.92
CA ASP A 16 0.63 -10.50 -8.13
C ASP A 16 1.24 -9.30 -7.40
N ILE A 17 2.03 -9.56 -6.35
CA ILE A 17 2.67 -8.53 -5.54
C ILE A 17 4.09 -8.93 -5.11
N ASP A 18 4.98 -7.94 -5.04
CA ASP A 18 6.32 -8.08 -4.47
C ASP A 18 6.53 -7.04 -3.36
N TYR A 19 7.06 -7.48 -2.22
CA TYR A 19 7.36 -6.58 -1.09
C TYR A 19 8.82 -6.22 -1.17
N ARG A 20 9.10 -4.93 -1.30
CA ARG A 20 10.47 -4.45 -1.21
C ARG A 20 10.63 -3.69 0.09
N ASP A 21 11.64 -4.11 0.85
CA ASP A 21 12.14 -3.27 1.92
C ASP A 21 12.54 -1.94 1.30
N VAL A 22 12.16 -0.85 1.97
CA VAL A 22 12.58 0.49 1.60
C VAL A 22 14.07 0.57 1.94
N GLU A 23 14.92 -0.06 1.12
CA GLU A 23 16.38 0.14 1.11
C GLU A 23 16.63 1.57 0.64
N GLN A 24 16.33 2.55 1.49
CA GLN A 24 17.15 3.73 1.68
C GLN A 24 16.56 4.56 2.79
N TRP A 25 17.42 4.76 3.78
CA TRP A 25 17.28 5.76 4.81
C TRP A 25 17.04 7.10 4.12
N GLY A 26 15.78 7.51 4.04
CA GLY A 26 15.43 8.84 3.58
C GLY A 26 16.29 9.87 4.30
N LEU A 27 16.98 10.71 3.52
CA LEU A 27 17.91 11.74 4.01
C LEU A 27 17.20 12.75 4.92
N SER A 28 15.86 12.84 4.84
CA SER A 28 15.02 13.70 5.66
C SER A 28 14.11 12.89 6.64
N PRO A 29 13.74 13.46 7.80
CA PRO A 29 12.78 12.85 8.73
C PRO A 29 11.37 12.64 8.15
N GLU A 30 11.03 13.33 7.06
CA GLU A 30 9.71 13.30 6.42
C GLU A 30 9.55 12.05 5.54
N ASP A 31 10.64 11.62 4.91
CA ASP A 31 10.75 10.41 4.08
C ASP A 31 10.69 9.12 4.93
N ARG A 32 11.03 9.20 6.23
CA ARG A 32 10.97 8.07 7.19
C ARG A 32 9.54 7.67 7.59
N LYS A 33 8.51 8.18 6.91
CA LYS A 33 7.10 7.85 7.15
C LYS A 33 6.58 6.71 6.29
N VAL A 34 7.29 6.34 5.22
CA VAL A 34 6.97 5.18 4.37
C VAL A 34 7.69 3.96 4.95
N PHE A 35 6.95 2.88 5.18
CA PHE A 35 7.46 1.69 5.85
C PHE A 35 7.72 0.54 4.87
N TYR A 36 6.91 0.42 3.82
CA TYR A 36 7.01 -0.66 2.83
C TYR A 36 6.46 -0.20 1.48
N ASP A 37 7.16 -0.57 0.41
CA ASP A 37 6.66 -0.43 -0.95
C ASP A 37 6.17 -1.80 -1.43
N VAL A 38 4.92 -1.84 -1.91
CA VAL A 38 4.33 -3.03 -2.51
C VAL A 38 4.24 -2.81 -4.01
N TYR A 39 5.06 -3.52 -4.77
CA TYR A 39 4.94 -3.57 -6.22
C TYR A 39 3.74 -4.43 -6.59
N CYS A 40 2.85 -3.89 -7.40
CA CYS A 40 1.61 -4.53 -7.83
C CYS A 40 1.69 -4.78 -9.33
N TYR A 41 1.61 -6.06 -9.70
CA TYR A 41 1.51 -6.48 -11.10
C TYR A 41 0.05 -6.61 -11.48
N THR A 42 -0.35 -5.98 -12.58
CA THR A 42 -1.75 -5.94 -13.00
C THR A 42 -2.00 -6.82 -14.20
N LEU A 43 -3.24 -7.28 -14.35
CA LEU A 43 -3.65 -8.09 -15.48
C LEU A 43 -3.43 -7.38 -16.83
N ASP A 44 -3.57 -6.06 -16.84
CA ASP A 44 -3.49 -5.24 -18.06
C ASP A 44 -2.05 -4.80 -18.38
N GLY A 45 -1.06 -5.22 -17.56
CA GLY A 45 0.36 -4.91 -17.73
C GLY A 45 0.77 -3.50 -17.26
N ASN A 46 -0.14 -2.78 -16.60
CA ASN A 46 0.14 -1.48 -15.99
C ASN A 46 0.56 -1.68 -14.53
N ASP A 47 1.84 -1.94 -14.30
CA ASP A 47 2.34 -2.16 -12.95
C ASP A 47 2.48 -0.84 -12.17
N PHE A 48 2.24 -0.88 -10.87
CA PHE A 48 2.34 0.30 -10.00
C PHE A 48 2.87 -0.03 -8.61
N ILE A 49 3.29 0.99 -7.88
CA ILE A 49 3.85 0.86 -6.52
C ILE A 49 2.84 1.43 -5.52
N VAL A 50 2.58 0.68 -4.45
CA VAL A 50 1.78 1.12 -3.30
C VAL A 50 2.71 1.39 -2.13
N GLU A 51 2.88 2.66 -1.79
CA GLU A 51 3.69 3.11 -0.66
C GLU A 51 2.87 3.09 0.64
N MET A 52 3.28 2.29 1.62
CA MET A 52 2.60 2.20 2.92
C MET A 52 3.14 3.26 3.88
N GLN A 53 2.30 4.24 4.24
CA GLN A 53 2.69 5.33 5.13
C GLN A 53 2.12 5.17 6.56
N LYS A 54 2.97 5.31 7.58
CA LYS A 54 2.54 5.41 9.00
C LYS A 54 2.29 6.87 9.35
N ARG A 55 1.17 7.38 8.86
CA ARG A 55 0.63 8.67 9.29
C ARG A 55 -0.54 8.44 10.23
N GLU A 56 -0.70 9.31 11.23
CA GLU A 56 -1.89 9.30 12.09
C GLU A 56 -3.14 9.52 11.22
N GLN A 57 -4.04 8.53 11.22
CA GLN A 57 -5.31 8.58 10.52
C GLN A 57 -6.42 8.88 11.53
N LYS A 58 -7.11 10.03 11.37
CA LYS A 58 -8.34 10.31 12.13
C LYS A 58 -9.35 9.18 11.87
N TYR A 59 -10.03 8.70 12.92
CA TYR A 59 -11.00 7.60 12.84
C TYR A 59 -10.41 6.22 12.46
N TYR A 60 -9.17 5.94 12.84
CA TYR A 60 -8.53 4.64 12.60
C TYR A 60 -9.43 3.43 12.92
N ARG A 61 -10.11 3.47 14.09
CA ARG A 61 -10.99 2.38 14.55
C ARG A 61 -12.18 2.14 13.61
N ASP A 62 -12.85 3.20 13.17
CA ASP A 62 -14.01 3.10 12.28
C ASP A 62 -13.61 2.58 10.90
N ARG A 63 -12.43 3.00 10.41
CA ARG A 63 -11.88 2.50 9.13
C ARG A 63 -11.48 1.03 9.21
N CYS A 64 -10.92 0.57 10.32
CA CYS A 64 -10.61 -0.86 10.51
C CYS A 64 -11.86 -1.73 10.42
N ILE A 65 -12.99 -1.28 11.01
CA ILE A 65 -14.26 -2.01 10.95
C ILE A 65 -14.78 -2.07 9.50
N PHE A 66 -14.72 -0.95 8.77
CA PHE A 66 -15.12 -0.89 7.36
C PHE A 66 -14.32 -1.87 6.48
N TYR A 67 -13.03 -2.04 6.75
CA TYR A 67 -12.14 -2.95 6.02
C TYR A 67 -12.21 -4.42 6.47
N SER A 68 -12.83 -4.71 7.61
CA SER A 68 -12.95 -6.09 8.14
C SER A 68 -14.24 -6.80 7.75
N SER A 69 -15.15 -6.12 7.05
CA SER A 69 -16.48 -6.62 6.68
C SER A 69 -16.56 -7.07 5.23
#